data_AF-A0A1Q2YFW0-F1
#
_entry.id   AF-A0A1Q2YFW0-F1
#
_cell.length_a   1.000
_cell.length_b   1.000
_cell.length_c   1.000
_cell.angle_alpha   90.00
_cell.angle_beta   90.00
_cell.angle_gamma   90.00
#
_symmetry.space_group_name_H-M   'P 1'
#
loop_
_entity.id
_entity.type
_entity.pdbx_description
1 polymer ?
#
loop_
_entity_poly.entity_id
_entity_poly.type
_entity_poly.pdbx_seq_one_letter_code
_entity_poly.pdbx_strand_id
1 'polypeptide(L)'
;MIMEYMKKEYRPYGVTDLILNLHNKVNKTMMTKVLDDMVEEQKLIVKRYGKLSFYCYSELKCDENIKPIDFETLRALKQELGEYENDCSEHKKKITQLKNEPTDDELKEKQRVLHEDNDVLKKKIEHYTKEDSNVGDDIKRQMEKIDQEERQLIRKFKPLKKIVCIKSKTISFHS
;
A
#
# COMPACT_ATOMS: atom_id res chain seq x y z
N MET A 1 8.96 -2.83 44.51
CA MET A 1 8.49 -3.75 43.44
C MET A 1 7.06 -4.24 43.64
N ILE A 2 6.74 -5.21 44.51
CA ILE A 2 5.37 -5.76 44.63
C ILE A 2 4.40 -4.71 45.18
N MET A 3 4.82 -3.98 46.23
CA MET A 3 4.06 -2.90 46.85
C MET A 3 3.73 -1.78 45.84
N GLU A 4 4.71 -1.36 45.04
CA GLU A 4 4.52 -0.32 44.02
C GLU A 4 3.58 -0.79 42.90
N TYR A 5 3.67 -2.06 42.53
CA TYR A 5 2.77 -2.66 41.55
C TYR A 5 1.32 -2.69 42.07
N MET A 6 1.09 -3.19 43.28
CA MET A 6 -0.24 -3.19 43.91
C MET A 6 -0.79 -1.79 44.15
N LYS A 7 0.09 -0.84 44.51
CA LYS A 7 -0.27 0.59 44.67
C LYS A 7 -0.65 1.25 43.35
N LYS A 8 -0.07 0.84 42.22
CA LYS A 8 -0.43 1.42 40.92
C LYS A 8 -1.80 0.94 40.44
N GLU A 9 -2.06 -0.35 40.59
CA GLU A 9 -3.26 -0.98 40.03
C GLU A 9 -4.47 -0.93 40.98
N TYR A 10 -4.28 -0.79 42.30
CA TYR A 10 -5.35 -0.79 43.32
C TYR A 10 -6.38 -1.94 43.14
N ARG A 11 -5.91 -3.09 42.64
CA ARG A 11 -6.74 -4.28 42.38
C ARG A 11 -6.44 -5.39 43.38
N PRO A 12 -7.46 -6.16 43.83
CA PRO A 12 -7.24 -7.34 44.64
C PRO A 12 -6.64 -8.47 43.79
N TYR A 13 -5.54 -9.06 44.24
CA TYR A 13 -4.88 -10.16 43.54
C TYR A 13 -4.75 -11.41 44.42
N GLY A 14 -4.85 -12.59 43.79
CA GLY A 14 -4.42 -13.83 44.41
C GLY A 14 -2.91 -14.03 44.31
N VAL A 15 -2.36 -14.91 45.15
CA VAL A 15 -0.93 -15.26 45.14
C VAL A 15 -0.48 -15.77 43.77
N THR A 16 -1.28 -16.62 43.12
CA THR A 16 -0.98 -17.17 41.79
C THR A 16 -0.93 -16.09 40.71
N ASP A 17 -1.87 -15.14 40.76
CA ASP A 17 -1.96 -14.05 39.78
C ASP A 17 -0.76 -13.10 39.89
N LEU A 18 -0.30 -12.83 41.12
CA LEU A 18 0.89 -12.01 41.36
C LEU A 18 2.15 -12.65 40.81
N ILE A 19 2.29 -13.96 40.97
CA ILE A 19 3.44 -14.71 40.44
C ILE A 19 3.45 -14.63 38.91
N LEU A 20 2.29 -14.77 38.27
CA LEU A 20 2.15 -14.65 36.82
C LEU A 20 2.47 -13.22 36.34
N ASN A 21 1.93 -12.19 37.00
CA ASN A 21 2.17 -10.78 36.68
C ASN A 21 3.63 -10.37 36.90
N LEU A 22 4.36 -11.07 37.78
CA LEU A 22 5.79 -10.88 38.02
C LEU A 22 6.67 -11.82 37.19
N HIS A 23 6.11 -12.47 36.16
CA HIS A 23 6.81 -13.39 35.26
C HIS A 23 7.54 -14.53 35.97
N ASN A 24 6.93 -15.14 36.98
CA ASN A 24 7.48 -16.27 37.75
C ASN A 24 8.83 -15.99 38.40
N LYS A 25 9.18 -14.71 38.65
CA LYS A 25 10.46 -14.33 39.29
C LYS A 25 10.56 -14.77 40.76
N VAL A 26 9.44 -15.11 41.40
CA VAL A 26 9.37 -15.45 42.82
C VAL A 26 8.58 -16.74 43.01
N ASN A 27 9.11 -17.64 43.84
CA ASN A 27 8.44 -18.90 44.19
C ASN A 27 7.19 -18.66 45.05
N LYS A 28 6.18 -19.52 44.90
CA LYS A 28 4.89 -19.40 45.60
C LYS A 28 5.01 -19.26 47.11
N THR A 29 5.87 -20.06 47.75
CA THR A 29 6.08 -20.02 49.20
C THR A 29 6.70 -18.71 49.66
N MET A 30 7.65 -18.17 48.89
CA MET A 30 8.31 -16.91 49.21
C MET A 30 7.35 -15.73 49.00
N MET A 31 6.54 -15.78 47.93
CA MET A 31 5.50 -14.78 47.68
C MET A 31 4.47 -14.72 48.81
N THR A 32 3.97 -15.88 49.27
CA THR A 32 3.01 -15.92 50.37
C THR A 32 3.59 -15.32 51.64
N LYS A 33 4.83 -15.68 52.02
CA LYS A 33 5.51 -15.10 53.19
C LYS A 33 5.63 -13.58 53.10
N VAL A 34 6.15 -13.08 51.97
CA VAL A 34 6.31 -11.63 51.76
C VAL A 34 4.96 -10.89 51.85
N LEU A 35 3.88 -11.49 51.33
CA LEU A 35 2.55 -10.89 51.40
C LEU A 35 1.98 -10.93 52.82
N ASP A 36 2.17 -12.02 53.56
CA ASP A 36 1.75 -12.13 54.96
C ASP A 36 2.54 -11.13 55.84
N ASP A 37 3.86 -11.01 55.66
CA ASP A 37 4.69 -10.01 56.35
C ASP A 37 4.18 -8.57 56.07
N MET A 38 3.80 -8.27 54.82
CA MET A 38 3.23 -6.97 54.45
C MET A 38 1.82 -6.74 54.99
N VAL A 39 1.07 -7.79 55.28
CA VAL A 39 -0.23 -7.71 55.98
C VAL A 39 0.00 -7.41 57.46
N GLU A 40 1.00 -8.04 58.09
CA GLU A 40 1.39 -7.76 59.48
C GLU A 40 1.84 -6.30 59.66
N GLU A 41 2.58 -5.75 58.69
CA GLU A 41 2.96 -4.33 58.64
C GLU A 41 1.79 -3.38 58.29
N GLN A 42 0.55 -3.87 58.19
CA GLN A 42 -0.68 -3.14 57.83
C GLN A 42 -0.62 -2.41 56.48
N LYS A 43 0.33 -2.77 55.62
CA LYS A 43 0.50 -2.21 54.28
C LYS A 43 -0.48 -2.81 53.29
N LEU A 44 -0.86 -4.07 53.48
CA LEU A 44 -1.82 -4.79 52.66
C LEU A 44 -3.01 -5.29 53.51
N ILE A 45 -4.17 -5.39 52.88
CA ILE A 45 -5.37 -6.02 53.42
C ILE A 45 -5.51 -7.39 52.78
N VAL A 46 -5.68 -8.43 53.59
CA VAL A 46 -5.97 -9.78 53.12
C VAL A 46 -7.41 -10.16 53.40
N LYS A 47 -8.09 -10.75 52.41
CA LYS A 47 -9.37 -11.42 52.61
C LYS A 47 -9.28 -12.86 52.15
N ARG A 48 -9.59 -13.78 53.07
CA ARG A 48 -9.51 -15.22 52.85
C ARG A 48 -10.90 -15.76 52.50
N TYR A 49 -10.98 -16.47 51.39
CA TYR A 49 -12.19 -17.16 50.89
C TYR A 49 -11.89 -18.66 50.78
N GLY A 50 -12.19 -19.40 51.84
CA GLY A 50 -11.84 -20.82 51.93
C GLY A 50 -10.33 -21.04 51.83
N LYS A 51 -9.89 -21.71 50.75
CA LYS A 51 -8.47 -21.98 50.48
C LYS A 51 -7.75 -20.84 49.73
N LEU A 52 -8.48 -19.83 49.26
CA LEU A 52 -7.92 -18.72 48.48
C LEU A 52 -7.73 -17.49 49.37
N SER A 53 -6.65 -16.74 49.13
CA SER A 53 -6.35 -15.48 49.81
C SER A 53 -6.14 -14.39 48.77
N PHE A 54 -6.86 -13.29 48.92
CA PHE A 54 -6.75 -12.11 48.07
C PHE A 54 -6.12 -10.97 48.86
N TYR A 55 -5.12 -10.33 48.27
CA TYR A 55 -4.36 -9.24 48.87
C TYR A 55 -4.65 -7.96 48.09
N CYS A 56 -4.90 -6.86 48.80
CA CYS A 56 -5.13 -5.54 48.24
C CYS A 56 -4.31 -4.50 49.03
N TYR A 57 -3.96 -3.39 48.40
CA TYR A 57 -3.25 -2.30 49.06
C TYR A 57 -4.16 -1.57 50.07
N SER A 58 -3.66 -1.32 51.28
CA SER A 58 -4.46 -0.83 52.42
C SER A 58 -4.72 0.69 52.37
N GLU A 59 -3.75 1.47 51.92
CA GLU A 59 -3.90 2.93 51.92
C GLU A 59 -4.70 3.41 50.70
N LEU A 60 -6.01 3.58 50.90
CA LEU A 60 -6.79 4.51 50.09
C LEU A 60 -6.61 5.92 50.68
N LYS A 61 -5.42 6.50 50.53
CA LYS A 61 -5.22 7.93 50.78
C LYS A 61 -5.89 8.68 49.63
N CYS A 62 -7.21 8.80 49.69
CA CYS A 62 -7.90 9.86 48.96
C CYS A 62 -7.43 11.16 49.59
N ASP A 63 -6.57 11.88 48.88
CA ASP A 63 -6.16 13.21 49.29
C ASP A 63 -7.43 14.06 49.43
N GLU A 64 -7.71 14.54 50.64
CA GLU A 64 -8.93 15.30 50.95
C GLU A 64 -9.03 16.61 50.15
N ASN A 65 -7.93 17.02 49.51
CA ASN A 65 -7.87 18.16 48.59
C ASN A 65 -8.22 17.82 47.13
N ILE A 66 -8.59 16.58 46.82
CA ILE A 66 -9.10 16.26 45.48
C ILE A 66 -10.47 16.94 45.36
N LYS A 67 -10.47 18.09 44.70
CA LYS A 67 -11.71 18.70 44.22
C LYS A 67 -12.48 17.62 43.47
N PRO A 68 -13.76 17.38 43.78
CA PRO A 68 -14.56 16.47 43.01
C PRO A 68 -14.49 16.94 41.56
N ILE A 69 -13.83 16.16 40.71
CA ILE A 69 -13.82 16.40 39.28
C ILE A 69 -15.25 16.13 38.86
N ASP A 70 -16.00 17.21 38.64
CA ASP A 70 -17.39 17.10 38.19
C ASP A 70 -17.43 16.28 36.91
N PHE A 71 -18.42 15.40 36.82
CA PHE A 71 -18.58 14.50 35.68
C PHE A 71 -18.61 15.25 34.33
N GLU A 72 -19.09 16.50 34.33
CA GLU A 72 -19.06 17.39 33.17
C GLU A 72 -17.64 17.79 32.77
N THR A 73 -16.76 18.13 33.71
CA THR A 73 -15.37 18.46 33.42
C THR A 73 -14.61 17.25 32.89
N LEU A 74 -14.88 16.06 33.43
CA LEU A 74 -14.30 14.81 32.92
C LEU A 74 -14.78 14.51 31.49
N ARG A 75 -16.06 14.79 31.20
CA ARG A 75 -16.63 14.61 29.87
C ARG A 75 -16.02 15.59 28.86
N ALA A 76 -15.87 16.86 29.24
CA ALA A 76 -15.22 17.87 28.42
C ALA A 76 -13.76 17.47 28.12
N LEU A 77 -13.01 17.06 29.14
CA LEU A 77 -11.61 16.63 28.97
C LEU A 77 -11.47 15.40 28.07
N LYS A 78 -12.40 14.45 28.15
CA LYS A 78 -12.45 13.30 27.23
C LYS A 78 -12.76 13.70 25.79
N GLN A 79 -13.65 14.68 25.62
CA GLN A 79 -13.97 15.21 24.30
C GLN A 79 -12.75 15.92 23.70
N GLU A 80 -12.09 16.79 24.46
CA GLU A 80 -10.85 17.47 24.06
C GLU A 80 -9.76 16.44 23.71
N LEU A 81 -9.61 15.38 24.51
CA LEU A 81 -8.64 14.31 24.22
C LEU A 81 -8.96 13.63 22.87
N GLY A 82 -10.24 13.35 22.59
CA GLY A 82 -10.68 12.77 21.33
C GLY A 82 -10.45 13.69 20.13
N GLU A 83 -10.66 14.99 20.31
CA GLU A 83 -10.35 16.01 19.29
C GLU A 83 -8.84 16.06 19.01
N TYR A 84 -8.00 16.11 20.05
CA TYR A 84 -6.54 16.07 19.91
C TYR A 84 -6.03 14.77 19.26
N GLU A 85 -6.64 13.61 19.56
CA GLU A 85 -6.31 12.34 18.92
C GLU A 85 -6.65 12.35 17.42
N ASN A 86 -7.80 12.92 17.05
CA ASN A 86 -8.20 13.10 15.66
C ASN A 86 -7.23 14.03 14.92
N ASP A 87 -6.88 15.17 15.51
CA ASP A 87 -5.92 16.11 14.93
C ASP A 87 -4.55 15.47 14.74
N CYS A 88 -4.07 14.72 15.75
CA CYS A 88 -2.81 13.97 15.63
C CYS A 88 -2.87 12.93 14.51
N SER A 89 -4.00 12.25 14.33
CA SER A 89 -4.21 11.30 13.24
C SER A 89 -4.21 11.99 11.87
N GLU A 90 -4.88 13.14 11.74
CA GLU A 90 -4.86 13.94 10.52
C GLU A 90 -3.48 14.46 10.17
N HIS A 91 -2.76 15.02 11.13
CA HIS A 91 -1.40 15.51 10.93
C HIS A 91 -0.46 14.37 10.53
N LYS A 92 -0.59 13.19 11.14
CA LYS A 92 0.16 12.00 10.71
C LYS A 92 -0.17 11.62 9.27
N LYS A 93 -1.44 11.63 8.85
CA LYS A 93 -1.84 11.38 7.46
C LYS A 93 -1.20 12.40 6.51
N LYS A 94 -1.25 13.69 6.83
CA LYS A 94 -0.64 14.77 6.04
C LYS A 94 0.88 14.58 5.92
N ILE A 95 1.56 14.24 7.01
CA ILE A 95 3.01 13.94 6.98
C ILE A 95 3.32 12.74 6.08
N THR A 96 2.55 11.66 6.18
CA THR A 96 2.75 10.48 5.33
C THR A 96 2.48 10.79 3.87
N GLN A 97 1.47 11.60 3.56
CA GLN A 97 1.19 12.07 2.20
C GLN A 97 2.35 12.90 1.65
N LEU A 98 2.83 13.89 2.40
CA LEU A 98 3.97 14.73 1.99
C LEU A 98 5.27 13.94 1.86
N LYS A 99 5.49 12.91 2.68
CA LYS A 99 6.66 12.02 2.55
C LYS A 99 6.59 11.10 1.34
N ASN A 100 5.39 10.74 0.89
CA ASN A 100 5.19 9.90 -0.30
C ASN A 100 5.19 10.73 -1.58
N GLU A 101 5.05 12.05 -1.47
CA GLU A 101 5.26 12.96 -2.57
C GLU A 101 6.75 12.96 -2.91
N PRO A 102 7.14 12.67 -4.16
CA PRO A 102 8.54 12.61 -4.52
C PRO A 102 9.18 13.97 -4.28
N THR A 103 10.42 13.94 -3.78
CA THR A 103 11.14 15.19 -3.45
C THR A 103 11.37 15.99 -4.75
N ASP A 104 11.44 17.33 -4.67
CA ASP A 104 11.66 18.20 -5.84
C ASP A 104 12.86 17.75 -6.70
N ASP A 105 13.91 17.22 -6.06
CA ASP A 105 15.08 16.67 -6.73
C ASP A 105 14.81 15.34 -7.46
N GLU A 106 13.98 14.46 -6.89
CA GLU A 106 13.54 13.21 -7.54
C GLU A 106 12.62 13.51 -8.73
N LEU A 107 11.78 14.54 -8.62
CA LEU A 107 10.95 15.04 -9.72
C LEU A 107 11.81 15.54 -10.89
N LYS A 108 12.84 16.34 -10.60
CA LYS A 108 13.78 16.85 -11.61
C LYS A 108 14.52 15.73 -12.32
N GLU A 109 15.00 14.73 -11.57
CA GLU A 109 15.69 13.59 -12.18
C GLU A 109 14.74 12.76 -13.06
N LYS A 110 13.51 12.52 -12.60
CA LYS A 110 12.50 11.83 -13.39
C LYS A 110 12.12 12.62 -14.65
N GLN A 111 12.06 13.94 -14.56
CA GLN A 111 11.82 14.83 -15.69
C GLN A 111 12.97 14.76 -16.70
N ARG A 112 14.23 14.74 -16.23
CA ARG A 112 15.42 14.60 -17.07
C ARG A 112 15.40 13.27 -17.83
N VAL A 113 15.17 12.16 -17.13
CA VAL A 113 15.09 10.82 -17.75
C VAL A 113 13.98 10.75 -18.79
N LEU A 114 12.78 11.24 -18.47
CA LEU A 114 11.66 11.27 -19.43
C LEU A 114 11.95 12.15 -20.65
N HIS A 115 12.73 13.22 -20.48
CA HIS A 115 13.13 14.06 -21.61
C HIS A 115 14.14 13.35 -22.51
N GLU A 116 15.13 12.68 -21.92
CA GLU A 116 16.10 11.86 -22.65
C GLU A 116 15.42 10.72 -23.41
N ASP A 117 14.47 10.02 -22.77
CA ASP A 117 13.69 8.96 -23.41
C ASP A 117 12.86 9.50 -24.58
N ASN A 118 12.22 10.66 -24.42
CA ASN A 118 11.49 11.32 -25.50
C ASN A 118 12.40 11.67 -26.67
N ASP A 119 13.60 12.15 -26.41
CA ASP A 119 14.55 12.51 -27.46
C ASP A 119 15.09 11.27 -28.18
N VAL A 120 15.33 10.17 -27.46
CA VAL A 120 15.69 8.87 -28.06
C VAL A 120 14.54 8.34 -28.93
N LEU A 121 13.31 8.38 -28.43
CA LEU A 121 12.13 7.91 -29.16
C LEU A 121 11.87 8.76 -30.42
N LYS A 122 12.02 10.09 -30.34
CA LYS A 122 11.94 10.98 -31.51
C LYS A 122 12.98 10.63 -32.56
N LYS A 123 14.23 10.39 -32.17
CA LYS A 123 15.30 9.95 -33.10
C LYS A 123 14.98 8.61 -33.75
N LYS A 124 14.43 7.65 -32.99
CA LYS A 124 13.98 6.35 -33.54
C LYS A 124 12.86 6.53 -34.55
N ILE A 125 11.86 7.36 -34.24
CA ILE A 125 10.77 7.67 -35.17
C ILE A 125 11.31 8.33 -36.43
N GLU A 126 12.23 9.29 -36.31
CA GLU A 126 12.84 9.95 -37.47
C GLU A 126 13.63 8.96 -38.34
N HIS A 127 14.35 8.02 -37.72
CA HIS A 127 15.07 6.96 -38.43
C HIS A 127 14.11 6.05 -39.20
N TYR A 128 13.08 5.52 -38.55
CA TYR A 128 12.09 4.66 -39.21
C TYR A 128 11.28 5.39 -40.28
N THR A 129 10.94 6.66 -40.07
CA THR A 129 10.21 7.46 -41.07
C THR A 129 11.04 7.65 -42.35
N LYS A 130 12.35 7.85 -42.21
CA LYS A 130 13.29 7.95 -43.35
C LYS A 130 13.45 6.60 -44.05
N GLU A 131 13.54 5.51 -43.30
CA GLU A 131 13.63 4.16 -43.86
C GLU A 131 12.34 3.76 -44.60
N ASP A 132 11.17 3.99 -44.01
CA ASP A 132 9.87 3.68 -44.61
C ASP A 132 9.58 4.52 -45.87
N SER A 133 10.05 5.77 -45.91
CA SER A 133 9.91 6.61 -47.11
C SER A 133 10.72 6.05 -48.28
N ASN A 134 11.94 5.58 -48.03
CA ASN A 134 12.78 4.96 -49.07
C ASN A 134 12.20 3.63 -49.56
N VAL A 135 11.69 2.80 -48.64
CA VAL A 135 11.04 1.52 -48.99
C VAL A 135 9.75 1.76 -49.76
N GLY A 136 8.95 2.75 -49.37
CA GLY A 136 7.72 3.14 -50.09
C GLY A 136 7.99 3.60 -51.51
N ASP A 137 9.04 4.41 -51.72
CA ASP A 137 9.43 4.88 -53.05
C ASP A 137 9.95 3.74 -53.94
N ASP A 138 10.70 2.79 -53.39
CA ASP A 138 11.18 1.62 -54.13
C ASP A 138 10.04 0.65 -54.49
N ILE A 139 9.11 0.39 -53.57
CA ILE A 139 7.91 -0.42 -53.85
C ILE A 139 7.07 0.24 -54.94
N LYS A 140 6.87 1.56 -54.88
CA LYS A 140 6.10 2.31 -55.88
C LYS A 140 6.74 2.22 -57.27
N ARG A 141 8.07 2.34 -57.37
CA ARG A 141 8.81 2.17 -58.63
C ARG A 141 8.68 0.75 -59.20
N GLN A 142 8.68 -0.27 -58.34
CA GLN A 142 8.49 -1.66 -58.77
C GLN A 142 7.05 -1.89 -59.25
N MET A 143 6.04 -1.36 -58.54
CA MET A 143 4.63 -1.42 -58.98
C MET A 143 4.42 -0.73 -60.34
N GLU A 144 5.01 0.45 -60.55
CA GLU A 144 4.93 1.16 -61.84
C GLU A 144 5.56 0.38 -62.99
N LYS A 145 6.66 -0.36 -62.75
CA LYS A 145 7.27 -1.25 -63.76
C LYS A 145 6.36 -2.43 -64.10
N ILE A 146 5.81 -3.10 -63.09
CA ILE A 146 4.88 -4.22 -63.30
C ILE A 146 3.67 -3.76 -64.10
N ASP A 147 3.07 -2.62 -63.74
CA ASP A 147 1.96 -2.01 -64.47
C ASP A 147 2.30 -1.70 -65.94
N GLN A 148 3.52 -1.23 -66.21
CA GLN A 148 3.98 -0.97 -67.57
C GLN A 148 4.12 -2.28 -68.37
N GLU A 149 4.67 -3.32 -67.76
CA GLU A 149 4.81 -4.64 -68.38
C GLU A 149 3.44 -5.27 -68.67
N GLU A 150 2.49 -5.20 -67.73
CA GLU A 150 1.11 -5.64 -67.94
C GLU A 150 0.44 -4.89 -69.09
N ARG A 151 0.60 -3.57 -69.15
CA ARG A 151 0.09 -2.77 -70.28
C ARG A 151 0.69 -3.20 -71.61
N GLN A 152 1.99 -3.51 -71.65
CA GLN A 152 2.66 -4.02 -72.85
C GLN A 152 2.16 -5.41 -73.25
N LEU A 153 2.00 -6.32 -72.29
CA LEU A 153 1.44 -7.65 -72.48
C LEU A 153 0.01 -7.57 -73.04
N ILE A 154 -0.86 -6.78 -72.41
CA ILE A 154 -2.24 -6.58 -72.88
C ILE A 154 -2.27 -6.02 -74.31
N ARG A 155 -1.39 -5.06 -74.63
CA ARG A 155 -1.27 -4.52 -76.00
C ARG A 155 -0.85 -5.61 -77.00
N LYS A 156 0.11 -6.47 -76.65
CA LYS A 156 0.56 -7.59 -77.51
C LYS A 156 -0.51 -8.66 -77.69
N PHE A 157 -1.23 -9.03 -76.62
CA PHE A 157 -2.20 -10.13 -76.64
C PHE A 157 -3.63 -9.74 -77.06
N LYS A 158 -4.01 -8.45 -77.02
CA LYS A 158 -5.29 -7.94 -77.57
C LYS A 158 -5.55 -8.34 -79.04
N PRO A 159 -4.62 -8.11 -79.98
CA PRO A 159 -4.84 -8.48 -81.37
C PRO A 159 -4.90 -10.00 -81.57
N LEU A 160 -4.07 -10.77 -80.84
CA LEU A 160 -4.07 -12.23 -80.88
C LEU A 160 -5.42 -12.82 -80.42
N LYS A 161 -6.00 -12.33 -79.32
CA LYS A 161 -7.33 -12.74 -78.87
C LYS A 161 -8.43 -12.41 -79.89
N LYS A 162 -8.35 -11.26 -80.55
CA LYS A 162 -9.30 -10.86 -81.59
C LYS A 162 -9.23 -11.80 -82.80
N ILE A 163 -8.02 -12.17 -83.23
CA ILE A 163 -7.80 -13.12 -84.33
C ILE A 163 -8.31 -14.52 -83.97
N VAL A 164 -8.01 -15.02 -82.76
CA VAL A 164 -8.49 -16.32 -82.28
C VAL A 164 -10.02 -16.38 -82.22
N CYS A 165 -10.68 -15.32 -81.71
CA CYS A 165 -12.14 -15.25 -81.63
C CYS A 165 -12.81 -15.22 -83.02
N ILE A 166 -12.20 -14.55 -83.99
CA ILE A 166 -12.68 -14.57 -85.38
C ILE A 166 -12.58 -15.99 -85.93
N LYS A 167 -11.41 -16.64 -85.81
CA LYS A 167 -11.22 -18.01 -86.29
C LYS A 167 -12.14 -19.02 -85.61
N SER A 168 -12.37 -18.91 -84.30
CA SER A 168 -13.26 -19.83 -83.57
C SER A 168 -14.72 -19.68 -84.01
N LYS A 169 -15.19 -18.45 -84.28
CA LYS A 169 -16.53 -18.20 -84.83
C LYS A 169 -16.72 -18.77 -86.23
N THR A 170 -15.68 -18.73 -87.08
CA THR A 170 -15.72 -19.32 -88.42
C THR A 170 -15.80 -20.84 -88.37
N ILE A 171 -15.08 -21.48 -87.43
CA ILE A 171 -15.08 -22.94 -87.25
C ILE A 171 -16.44 -23.43 -86.72
N SER A 172 -17.05 -22.72 -85.76
CA SER A 172 -18.38 -23.05 -85.23
C SER A 172 -19.55 -22.80 -86.20
N PHE A 173 -19.31 -22.11 -87.32
CA PHE A 173 -20.32 -21.89 -88.37
C PHE A 173 -20.23 -22.94 -89.50
N HIS A 174 -19.29 -23.89 -89.40
CA HIS A 174 -19.02 -24.95 -90.38
C HIS A 174 -19.08 -26.36 -89.75
N SER A 175 -19.66 -26.50 -88.55
CA SER A 175 -20.10 -27.77 -87.95
C SER A 175 -21.59 -27.68 -87.66
#